data_AF-A0A2S9YKE0-F1
#
_entry.id   AF-A0A2S9YKE0-F1
#
_cell.length_a   1.000
_cell.length_b   1.000
_cell.length_c   1.000
_cell.angle_alpha   90.00
_cell.angle_beta   90.00
_cell.angle_gamma   90.00
#
_symmetry.space_group_name_H-M   'P 1'
#
loop_
_entity.id
_entity.type
_entity.pdbx_description
1 polymer ?
#
loop_
_entity_poly.entity_id
_entity_poly.type
_entity_poly.pdbx_seq_one_letter_code
_entity_poly.pdbx_strand_id
1 'polypeptide(L)'
;MLPSISGCVEPNPDHCVNNGGDEYCAQQHSDWDNAYCSDNRCVDEITEDGCQQEVPTGCWYCNGRDEDECSEVADGDGDGDGDGDGDGDMGDGDGDGDGDGDGDTGPECMTSDECSGETPLCEDGGCVGCGEAMTASCAGEYPETPACAEGGACVVCTGEDVTACSGETPACADNVCVPCDEHDQCPESACEIELGTCMPPDRVWFVDGDEPNCDDDGSGTEDTPLCSLLGGLGRIGANEKGTLVLRDMPGQTYEESLTVQSGRTVAIVGEGLEYPVWSNGVENFALQINGASLYLSDVEIESADAYGVELLQGKAWIQRAKIVNNTGGGVAAAAGTLVIENSFIGGSLSDVNAIENNGADLLLSYSTVVAGAAGFGMPAALACTDGTTTVRGSVLVSVAMNDEVACQGAMISGSVLENDAGFPGNTGLQFEMDWFVDLLKGDFHLDVAPDGIENAAVWASGDPRRDIDGEPRQDQEGEAGYAGADVPL
;
A
#
# COMPACT_ATOMS: atom_id res chain seq x y z
N MET A 1 -12.92 -19.93 26.82
CA MET A 1 -11.57 -20.36 26.41
C MET A 1 -11.73 -21.44 25.35
N LEU A 2 -11.90 -21.01 24.09
CA LEU A 2 -11.72 -21.88 22.94
C LEU A 2 -10.25 -21.69 22.51
N PRO A 3 -9.49 -22.76 22.26
CA PRO A 3 -8.13 -22.62 21.76
C PRO A 3 -8.20 -22.15 20.31
N SER A 4 -7.53 -21.02 20.02
CA SER A 4 -7.16 -20.68 18.65
C SER A 4 -6.14 -21.72 18.19
N ILE A 5 -6.48 -22.45 17.13
CA ILE A 5 -5.61 -23.45 16.51
C ILE A 5 -5.26 -22.91 15.13
N SER A 6 -4.38 -21.92 15.08
CA SER A 6 -3.62 -21.59 13.87
C SER A 6 -2.54 -22.67 13.69
N GLY A 7 -2.97 -23.91 13.47
CA GLY A 7 -2.08 -24.98 13.07
C GLY A 7 -1.68 -24.73 11.62
N CYS A 8 -0.38 -24.78 11.32
CA CYS A 8 0.09 -24.90 9.94
C CYS A 8 -0.67 -26.06 9.30
N VAL A 9 -1.54 -25.76 8.34
CA VAL A 9 -2.23 -26.79 7.57
C VAL A 9 -1.11 -27.48 6.78
N GLU A 10 -0.76 -28.70 7.16
CA GLU A 10 0.14 -29.52 6.34
C GLU A 10 -0.50 -29.64 4.96
N PRO A 11 0.21 -29.26 3.88
CA PRO A 11 -0.32 -29.38 2.53
C PRO A 11 -0.81 -30.80 2.30
N ASN A 12 -2.06 -30.98 1.83
CA ASN A 12 -2.56 -32.30 1.52
C ASN A 12 -1.69 -32.92 0.41
N PRO A 13 -0.90 -33.98 0.69
CA PRO A 13 0.01 -34.54 -0.29
C PRO A 13 -0.74 -35.21 -1.45
N ASP A 14 -2.03 -35.50 -1.31
CA ASP A 14 -2.88 -36.11 -2.33
C ASP A 14 -3.67 -35.06 -3.13
N HIS A 15 -3.40 -33.77 -2.96
CA HIS A 15 -4.06 -32.71 -3.70
C HIS A 15 -3.43 -32.51 -5.09
N CYS A 16 -4.23 -32.19 -6.10
CA CYS A 16 -3.81 -32.11 -7.50
C CYS A 16 -2.68 -31.09 -7.76
N VAL A 17 -2.65 -29.94 -7.06
CA VAL A 17 -1.55 -28.96 -7.11
C VAL A 17 -0.20 -29.57 -6.73
N ASN A 18 -0.19 -30.61 -5.89
CA ASN A 18 1.02 -31.31 -5.47
C ASN A 18 1.34 -32.55 -6.34
N ASN A 19 0.47 -32.91 -7.29
CA ASN A 19 0.54 -34.18 -8.02
C ASN A 19 0.49 -34.05 -9.55
N GLY A 20 0.72 -32.86 -10.11
CA GLY A 20 0.77 -32.66 -11.56
C GLY A 20 -0.51 -32.12 -12.19
N GLY A 21 -1.33 -31.41 -11.41
CA GLY A 21 -2.46 -30.63 -11.91
C GLY A 21 -3.53 -31.48 -12.60
N ASP A 22 -4.01 -31.01 -13.75
CA ASP A 22 -5.05 -31.68 -14.54
C ASP A 22 -4.75 -33.15 -14.89
N GLU A 23 -3.49 -33.51 -15.15
CA GLU A 23 -3.13 -34.91 -15.45
C GLU A 23 -3.43 -35.85 -14.27
N TYR A 24 -3.22 -35.37 -13.04
CA TYR A 24 -3.60 -36.12 -11.84
C TYR A 24 -5.12 -36.28 -11.75
N CYS A 25 -5.86 -35.20 -12.00
CA CYS A 25 -7.32 -35.23 -11.95
C CYS A 25 -7.92 -36.16 -13.02
N ALA A 26 -7.36 -36.18 -14.23
CA ALA A 26 -7.75 -37.12 -15.28
C ALA A 26 -7.48 -38.59 -14.89
N GLN A 27 -6.44 -38.85 -14.10
CA GLN A 27 -6.13 -40.19 -13.58
C GLN A 27 -7.06 -40.60 -12.43
N GLN A 28 -7.37 -39.71 -11.50
CA GLN A 28 -8.25 -40.00 -10.36
C GLN A 28 -9.72 -40.13 -10.79
N HIS A 29 -10.16 -39.28 -11.72
CA HIS A 29 -11.55 -39.20 -12.19
C HIS A 29 -11.66 -39.60 -13.66
N SER A 30 -11.27 -40.84 -13.95
CA SER A 30 -11.34 -41.40 -15.31
C SER A 30 -12.76 -41.50 -15.90
N ASP A 31 -13.79 -41.24 -15.10
CA ASP A 31 -15.19 -41.16 -15.50
C ASP A 31 -15.64 -39.75 -15.91
N TRP A 32 -14.79 -38.73 -15.76
CA TRP A 32 -15.08 -37.38 -16.20
C TRP A 32 -14.62 -37.15 -17.64
N ASP A 33 -15.46 -36.50 -18.45
CA ASP A 33 -15.08 -36.14 -19.82
C ASP A 33 -13.91 -35.14 -19.84
N ASN A 34 -13.82 -34.27 -18.82
CA ASN A 34 -12.69 -33.38 -18.55
C ASN A 34 -12.48 -33.28 -17.03
N ALA A 35 -11.24 -33.13 -16.58
CA ALA A 35 -10.90 -32.99 -15.18
C ALA A 35 -9.82 -31.92 -14.99
N TYR A 36 -10.10 -30.95 -14.13
CA TYR A 36 -9.29 -29.75 -13.90
C TYR A 36 -8.83 -29.70 -12.45
N CYS A 37 -7.64 -29.17 -12.20
CA CYS A 37 -7.12 -28.97 -10.87
C CYS A 37 -7.39 -27.55 -10.36
N SER A 38 -7.93 -27.44 -9.14
CA SER A 38 -8.18 -26.18 -8.44
C SER A 38 -7.51 -26.22 -7.08
N ASP A 39 -7.07 -25.06 -6.57
CA ASP A 39 -6.65 -24.92 -5.16
C ASP A 39 -7.81 -24.78 -4.16
N ASN A 40 -9.04 -24.97 -4.65
CA ASN A 40 -10.31 -24.86 -3.94
C ASN A 40 -10.71 -23.44 -3.45
N ARG A 41 -9.97 -22.37 -3.80
CA ARG A 41 -10.32 -21.01 -3.36
C ARG A 41 -11.45 -20.37 -4.15
N CYS A 42 -11.68 -20.79 -5.40
CA CYS A 42 -12.64 -20.18 -6.33
C CYS A 42 -13.81 -21.11 -6.75
N VAL A 43 -14.02 -22.23 -6.06
CA VAL A 43 -15.03 -23.23 -6.43
C VAL A 43 -16.09 -23.40 -5.33
N ASP A 44 -17.34 -23.64 -5.74
CA ASP A 44 -18.45 -23.85 -4.81
C ASP A 44 -18.37 -25.20 -4.10
N GLU A 45 -17.80 -26.22 -4.74
CA GLU A 45 -17.62 -27.57 -4.19
C GLU A 45 -16.14 -27.87 -3.97
N ILE A 46 -15.71 -27.82 -2.71
CA ILE A 46 -14.35 -28.15 -2.30
C ILE A 46 -14.18 -29.67 -2.30
N THR A 47 -13.25 -30.17 -3.13
CA THR A 47 -12.89 -31.59 -3.18
C THR A 47 -11.58 -31.83 -2.42
N GLU A 48 -11.45 -32.99 -1.78
CA GLU A 48 -10.26 -33.32 -0.96
C GLU A 48 -8.98 -33.36 -1.82
N ASP A 49 -9.11 -33.80 -3.07
CA ASP A 49 -8.05 -33.90 -4.06
C ASP A 49 -7.89 -32.66 -4.95
N GLY A 50 -8.76 -31.65 -4.81
CA GLY A 50 -8.75 -30.42 -5.60
C GLY A 50 -9.24 -30.56 -7.04
N CYS A 51 -9.77 -31.72 -7.44
CA CYS A 51 -10.21 -31.97 -8.80
C CYS A 51 -11.64 -31.48 -9.05
N GLN A 52 -11.87 -30.87 -10.22
CA GLN A 52 -13.13 -30.29 -10.67
C GLN A 52 -13.51 -30.77 -12.07
N GLN A 53 -14.80 -30.99 -12.34
CA GLN A 53 -15.28 -31.45 -13.65
C GLN A 53 -15.50 -30.31 -14.65
N GLU A 54 -15.71 -29.09 -14.15
CA GLU A 54 -15.83 -27.86 -14.92
C GLU A 54 -14.60 -26.98 -14.68
N VAL A 55 -14.24 -26.13 -15.66
CA VAL A 55 -13.07 -25.25 -15.56
C VAL A 55 -13.28 -24.22 -14.44
N PRO A 56 -12.46 -24.23 -13.37
CA PRO A 56 -12.52 -23.21 -12.32
C PRO A 56 -12.10 -21.85 -12.89
N THR A 57 -12.83 -20.78 -12.59
CA THR A 57 -12.43 -19.42 -13.02
C THR A 57 -11.61 -18.74 -11.93
N GLY A 58 -10.34 -18.42 -12.21
CA GLY A 58 -9.46 -17.67 -11.30
C GLY A 58 -8.70 -18.49 -10.26
N CYS A 59 -8.70 -19.82 -10.35
CA CYS A 59 -7.87 -20.69 -9.51
C CYS A 59 -7.55 -22.04 -10.16
N TRP A 60 -7.51 -22.09 -11.49
CA TRP A 60 -7.19 -23.29 -12.26
C TRP A 60 -5.67 -23.50 -12.40
N TYR A 61 -5.22 -24.75 -12.19
CA TYR A 61 -3.82 -25.19 -12.26
C TYR A 61 -3.61 -26.26 -13.35
N CYS A 62 -3.22 -25.86 -14.57
CA CYS A 62 -2.95 -26.83 -15.62
C CYS A 62 -1.51 -27.35 -15.55
N ASN A 63 -1.37 -28.66 -15.29
CA ASN A 63 -0.11 -29.39 -15.19
C ASN A 63 0.96 -28.75 -14.26
N GLY A 64 0.51 -28.11 -13.17
CA GLY A 64 1.39 -27.46 -12.20
C GLY A 64 1.86 -26.05 -12.59
N ARG A 65 1.19 -25.41 -13.55
CA ARG A 65 1.36 -24.01 -13.93
C ARG A 65 0.08 -23.23 -13.66
N ASP A 66 0.21 -21.92 -13.43
CA ASP A 66 -0.93 -21.02 -13.22
C ASP A 66 -1.68 -20.77 -14.54
N GLU A 67 -2.95 -20.32 -14.43
CA GLU A 67 -3.91 -20.12 -15.53
C GLU A 67 -3.32 -19.31 -16.70
N ASP A 68 -2.54 -18.26 -16.41
CA ASP A 68 -1.94 -17.37 -17.40
C ASP A 68 -0.94 -18.08 -18.33
N GLU A 69 -0.21 -19.07 -17.82
CA GLU A 69 0.78 -19.85 -18.59
C GLU A 69 0.14 -20.94 -19.47
N CYS A 70 -1.17 -21.16 -19.34
CA CYS A 70 -1.87 -22.29 -19.96
C CYS A 70 -2.66 -21.88 -21.22
N SER A 71 -2.79 -20.58 -21.46
CA SER A 71 -3.46 -20.01 -22.63
C SER A 71 -2.75 -20.31 -23.96
N GLU A 72 -1.48 -20.70 -23.96
CA GLU A 72 -0.70 -20.97 -25.18
C GLU A 72 -0.83 -22.39 -25.76
N VAL A 73 -1.51 -23.32 -25.08
CA VAL A 73 -1.51 -24.76 -25.47
C VAL A 73 -2.75 -25.16 -26.29
N ALA A 74 -3.71 -24.26 -26.54
CA ALA A 74 -5.02 -24.63 -27.05
C ALA A 74 -5.15 -24.80 -28.59
N ASP A 75 -4.22 -24.32 -29.43
CA ASP A 75 -4.42 -24.30 -30.90
C ASP A 75 -3.37 -25.09 -31.70
N GLY A 76 -3.10 -26.33 -31.27
CA GLY A 76 -2.22 -27.26 -31.99
C GLY A 76 -2.95 -28.09 -33.05
N ASP A 77 -3.29 -27.50 -34.20
CA ASP A 77 -3.86 -28.20 -35.36
C ASP A 77 -2.85 -29.20 -35.94
N GLY A 78 -2.99 -30.46 -35.54
CA GLY A 78 -2.25 -31.57 -36.10
C GLY A 78 -2.77 -31.96 -37.49
N ASP A 79 -2.09 -31.51 -38.54
CA ASP A 79 -2.18 -32.10 -39.88
C ASP A 79 -0.79 -32.51 -40.37
N GLY A 80 -0.64 -33.81 -40.61
CA GLY A 80 0.56 -34.42 -41.15
C GLY A 80 0.68 -34.38 -42.68
N ASP A 81 1.83 -34.92 -43.08
CA ASP A 81 2.16 -35.54 -44.36
C ASP A 81 2.43 -34.64 -45.58
N GLY A 82 3.64 -34.77 -46.14
CA GLY A 82 3.87 -34.35 -47.53
C GLY A 82 5.33 -34.24 -47.97
N ASP A 83 6.00 -35.38 -48.14
CA ASP A 83 7.23 -35.49 -48.93
C ASP A 83 7.03 -34.91 -50.35
N GLY A 84 7.99 -34.11 -50.84
CA GLY A 84 7.88 -33.50 -52.17
C GLY A 84 9.19 -32.91 -52.70
N ASP A 85 10.16 -33.79 -52.99
CA ASP A 85 11.28 -33.48 -53.88
C ASP A 85 10.77 -33.03 -55.27
N GLY A 86 11.30 -31.93 -55.78
CA GLY A 86 10.89 -31.38 -57.07
C GLY A 86 11.88 -30.38 -57.66
N ASP A 87 13.00 -30.90 -58.15
CA ASP A 87 13.88 -30.20 -59.10
C ASP A 87 13.08 -29.77 -60.35
N GLY A 88 13.23 -28.52 -60.81
CA GLY A 88 12.41 -27.99 -61.91
C GLY A 88 12.92 -26.69 -62.53
N ASP A 89 14.06 -26.80 -63.20
CA ASP A 89 14.59 -26.04 -64.33
C ASP A 89 13.67 -25.03 -65.07
N MET A 90 14.30 -23.91 -65.44
CA MET A 90 14.13 -23.10 -66.66
C MET A 90 12.72 -22.66 -67.10
N GLY A 91 12.48 -21.36 -66.97
CA GLY A 91 11.39 -20.66 -67.66
C GLY A 91 11.67 -19.17 -67.77
N ASP A 92 12.44 -18.79 -68.80
CA ASP A 92 12.53 -17.42 -69.29
C ASP A 92 11.12 -16.94 -69.68
N GLY A 93 10.60 -15.99 -68.89
CA GLY A 93 9.29 -15.39 -69.10
C GLY A 93 9.41 -13.88 -68.97
N ASP A 94 9.85 -13.25 -70.06
CA ASP A 94 9.72 -11.82 -70.30
C ASP A 94 8.22 -11.48 -70.34
N GLY A 95 7.65 -11.21 -69.15
CA GLY A 95 6.31 -10.71 -68.97
C GLY A 95 6.38 -9.25 -68.54
N ASP A 96 6.45 -8.35 -69.53
CA ASP A 96 6.12 -6.93 -69.38
C ASP A 96 4.63 -6.83 -68.98
N GLY A 97 4.37 -7.06 -67.70
CA GLY A 97 3.08 -6.88 -67.06
C GLY A 97 3.10 -5.58 -66.29
N ASP A 98 2.80 -4.49 -66.99
CA ASP A 98 2.50 -3.15 -66.45
C ASP A 98 1.18 -3.20 -65.67
N GLY A 99 1.11 -4.10 -64.69
CA GLY A 99 0.02 -4.19 -63.73
C GLY A 99 0.16 -3.01 -62.79
N ASP A 100 -0.33 -1.86 -63.24
CA ASP A 100 -0.76 -0.73 -62.41
C ASP A 100 -1.88 -1.23 -61.49
N GLY A 101 -1.50 -2.10 -60.54
CA GLY A 101 -2.29 -2.43 -59.38
C GLY A 101 -2.28 -1.19 -58.52
N ASP A 102 -3.09 -0.22 -58.91
CA ASP A 102 -3.67 0.79 -58.03
C ASP A 102 -4.44 0.02 -56.95
N GLY A 103 -3.70 -0.64 -56.06
CA GLY A 103 -4.21 -1.16 -54.83
C GLY A 103 -4.61 0.06 -54.04
N ASP A 104 -5.86 0.48 -54.26
CA ASP A 104 -6.66 1.18 -53.26
C ASP A 104 -6.53 0.34 -51.98
N THR A 105 -5.46 0.59 -51.22
CA THR A 105 -5.37 0.23 -49.81
C THR A 105 -6.48 1.06 -49.20
N GLY A 106 -7.66 0.44 -49.11
CA GLY A 106 -8.80 1.00 -48.41
C GLY A 106 -8.39 1.40 -46.98
N PRO A 107 -9.30 2.04 -46.25
CA PRO A 107 -9.02 2.41 -44.86
C PRO A 107 -8.54 1.17 -44.10
N GLU A 108 -7.47 1.34 -43.31
CA GLU A 108 -6.87 0.29 -42.47
C GLU A 108 -7.89 -0.27 -41.47
N CYS A 109 -8.87 0.53 -41.09
CA CYS A 109 -9.97 0.14 -40.22
C CYS A 109 -11.30 0.79 -40.65
N MET A 110 -12.41 0.17 -40.31
CA MET A 110 -13.76 0.72 -40.39
C MET A 110 -14.38 0.92 -39.00
N THR A 111 -13.90 0.18 -38.00
CA THR A 111 -14.31 0.25 -36.58
C THR A 111 -13.11 0.01 -35.69
N SER A 112 -13.15 0.49 -34.44
CA SER A 112 -12.07 0.32 -33.47
C SER A 112 -11.74 -1.15 -33.18
N ASP A 113 -12.72 -2.07 -33.29
CA ASP A 113 -12.49 -3.52 -33.15
C ASP A 113 -11.48 -4.12 -34.14
N GLU A 114 -11.16 -3.43 -35.23
CA GLU A 114 -10.15 -3.86 -36.22
C GLU A 114 -8.73 -3.37 -35.86
N CYS A 115 -8.63 -2.53 -34.84
CA CYS A 115 -7.40 -1.94 -34.33
C CYS A 115 -6.94 -2.67 -33.05
N SER A 116 -5.64 -2.66 -32.74
CA SER A 116 -5.09 -3.39 -31.59
C SER A 116 -3.82 -2.76 -31.04
N GLY A 117 -3.44 -3.15 -29.81
CA GLY A 117 -2.22 -2.69 -29.15
C GLY A 117 -2.23 -1.19 -28.83
N GLU A 118 -1.15 -0.50 -29.20
CA GLU A 118 -0.93 0.93 -28.93
C GLU A 118 -1.77 1.87 -29.81
N THR A 119 -2.45 1.33 -30.82
CA THR A 119 -3.34 2.08 -31.70
C THR A 119 -4.72 1.44 -31.73
N PRO A 120 -5.52 1.52 -30.65
CA PRO A 120 -6.78 0.79 -30.52
C PRO A 120 -7.98 1.50 -31.18
N LEU A 121 -7.87 2.78 -31.56
CA LEU A 121 -9.03 3.53 -32.05
C LEU A 121 -9.01 3.67 -33.57
N CYS A 122 -10.16 3.50 -34.21
CA CYS A 122 -10.30 3.75 -35.64
C CYS A 122 -10.77 5.18 -35.91
N GLU A 123 -9.94 6.02 -36.51
CA GLU A 123 -10.27 7.40 -36.87
C GLU A 123 -9.94 7.69 -38.34
N ASP A 124 -10.92 8.20 -39.09
CA ASP A 124 -10.82 8.49 -40.52
C ASP A 124 -10.25 7.33 -41.37
N GLY A 125 -10.44 6.10 -40.89
CA GLY A 125 -9.99 4.89 -41.54
C GLY A 125 -8.54 4.49 -41.23
N GLY A 126 -7.89 5.11 -40.26
CA GLY A 126 -6.59 4.68 -39.72
C GLY A 126 -6.69 4.28 -38.25
N CYS A 127 -5.89 3.30 -37.83
CA CYS A 127 -5.75 2.98 -36.42
C CYS A 127 -4.81 4.00 -35.75
N VAL A 128 -5.28 4.62 -34.68
CA VAL A 128 -4.55 5.66 -33.94
C VAL A 128 -4.53 5.35 -32.44
N GLY A 129 -3.51 5.85 -31.76
CA GLY A 129 -3.45 5.81 -30.31
C GLY A 129 -4.54 6.68 -29.70
N CYS A 130 -5.01 6.32 -28.51
CA CYS A 130 -6.08 7.07 -27.84
C CYS A 130 -5.72 8.52 -27.51
N GLY A 131 -4.43 8.84 -27.36
CA GLY A 131 -3.95 10.22 -27.19
C GLY A 131 -3.91 11.04 -28.48
N GLU A 132 -4.02 10.39 -29.63
CA GLU A 132 -3.99 11.04 -30.96
C GLU A 132 -5.38 11.19 -31.58
N ALA A 133 -6.35 10.38 -31.14
CA ALA A 133 -7.72 10.42 -31.64
C ALA A 133 -8.43 11.72 -31.26
N MET A 134 -9.13 12.32 -32.22
CA MET A 134 -9.85 13.60 -32.06
C MET A 134 -11.35 13.41 -31.79
N THR A 135 -11.92 12.30 -32.24
CA THR A 135 -13.36 12.02 -32.23
C THR A 135 -13.70 10.68 -31.58
N ALA A 136 -12.83 9.68 -31.73
CA ALA A 136 -12.93 8.42 -30.99
C ALA A 136 -12.29 8.56 -29.61
N SER A 137 -12.79 7.79 -28.63
CA SER A 137 -12.21 7.72 -27.29
C SER A 137 -12.34 6.32 -26.70
N CYS A 138 -11.43 5.97 -25.80
CA CYS A 138 -11.46 4.70 -25.09
C CYS A 138 -12.80 4.48 -24.36
N ALA A 139 -13.27 5.46 -23.58
CA ALA A 139 -14.55 5.35 -22.88
C ALA A 139 -15.78 5.14 -23.79
N GLY A 140 -15.74 5.61 -25.04
CA GLY A 140 -16.84 5.45 -25.99
C GLY A 140 -16.83 4.09 -26.69
N GLU A 141 -15.65 3.65 -27.11
CA GLU A 141 -15.46 2.44 -27.92
C GLU A 141 -15.24 1.19 -27.03
N TYR A 142 -14.59 1.36 -25.89
CA TYR A 142 -14.21 0.31 -24.94
C TYR A 142 -14.62 0.67 -23.49
N PRO A 143 -15.90 0.43 -23.11
CA PRO A 143 -16.40 0.77 -21.78
C PRO A 143 -15.67 0.08 -20.61
N GLU A 144 -15.05 -1.07 -20.85
CA GLU A 144 -14.28 -1.83 -19.84
C GLU A 144 -12.84 -1.32 -19.69
N THR A 145 -12.32 -0.60 -20.68
CA THR A 145 -10.99 0.03 -20.66
C THR A 145 -11.09 1.50 -21.05
N PRO A 146 -11.82 2.32 -20.25
CA PRO A 146 -12.21 3.65 -20.66
C PRO A 146 -11.08 4.68 -20.63
N ALA A 147 -9.98 4.39 -19.94
CA ALA A 147 -8.85 5.30 -19.76
C ALA A 147 -7.82 5.15 -20.88
N CYS A 148 -7.08 6.24 -21.16
CA CYS A 148 -6.05 6.28 -22.18
C CYS A 148 -4.66 6.30 -21.54
N ALA A 149 -3.87 5.24 -21.72
CA ALA A 149 -2.49 5.18 -21.23
C ALA A 149 -1.56 6.07 -22.09
N GLU A 150 -0.42 6.49 -21.51
CA GLU A 150 0.58 7.33 -22.21
C GLU A 150 1.09 6.69 -23.51
N GLY A 151 1.11 5.35 -23.59
CA GLY A 151 1.46 4.58 -24.79
C GLY A 151 0.37 4.52 -25.87
N GLY A 152 -0.77 5.20 -25.71
CA GLY A 152 -1.87 5.20 -26.68
C GLY A 152 -2.83 4.01 -26.59
N ALA A 153 -2.59 3.07 -25.68
CA ALA A 153 -3.49 1.95 -25.41
C ALA A 153 -4.69 2.35 -24.54
N CYS A 154 -5.84 1.73 -24.78
CA CYS A 154 -7.01 1.83 -23.92
C CYS A 154 -6.87 0.83 -22.76
N VAL A 155 -6.94 1.34 -21.53
CA VAL A 155 -6.72 0.57 -20.30
C VAL A 155 -7.83 0.81 -19.29
N VAL A 156 -7.91 -0.04 -18.25
CA VAL A 156 -8.97 0.06 -17.23
C VAL A 156 -8.89 1.42 -16.52
N CYS A 157 -7.69 1.81 -16.11
CA CYS A 157 -7.45 3.04 -15.38
C CYS A 157 -6.05 3.57 -15.66
N THR A 158 -5.79 4.81 -15.25
CA THR A 158 -4.46 5.39 -15.13
C THR A 158 -4.34 6.10 -13.79
N GLY A 159 -3.15 6.58 -13.42
CA GLY A 159 -2.98 7.41 -12.23
C GLY A 159 -3.81 8.71 -12.24
N GLU A 160 -4.18 9.21 -13.43
CA GLU A 160 -5.00 10.43 -13.59
C GLU A 160 -6.50 10.11 -13.77
N ASP A 161 -6.84 8.90 -14.24
CA ASP A 161 -8.21 8.47 -14.49
C ASP A 161 -8.50 7.14 -13.80
N VAL A 162 -9.06 7.24 -12.60
CA VAL A 162 -9.54 6.13 -11.78
C VAL A 162 -11.06 5.96 -11.86
N THR A 163 -11.73 6.56 -12.84
CA THR A 163 -13.20 6.58 -12.88
C THR A 163 -13.84 5.19 -13.08
N ALA A 164 -13.09 4.24 -13.64
CA ALA A 164 -13.49 2.84 -13.74
C ALA A 164 -13.28 2.06 -12.43
N CYS A 165 -12.42 2.56 -11.54
CA CYS A 165 -12.06 1.91 -10.28
C CYS A 165 -13.08 2.27 -9.21
N SER A 166 -13.69 1.25 -8.57
CA SER A 166 -14.76 1.45 -7.60
C SER A 166 -14.83 0.30 -6.60
N GLY A 167 -15.55 0.53 -5.49
CA GLY A 167 -15.75 -0.49 -4.47
C GLY A 167 -14.46 -0.84 -3.73
N GLU A 168 -14.04 -2.10 -3.86
CA GLU A 168 -12.86 -2.69 -3.18
C GLU A 168 -11.54 -2.42 -3.92
N THR A 169 -11.60 -1.86 -5.12
CA THR A 169 -10.42 -1.50 -5.91
C THR A 169 -10.52 -0.06 -6.42
N PRO A 170 -10.43 0.95 -5.53
CA PRO A 170 -10.60 2.36 -5.92
C PRO A 170 -9.35 3.00 -6.54
N ALA A 171 -8.18 2.37 -6.40
CA ALA A 171 -6.90 2.89 -6.88
C ALA A 171 -6.50 2.27 -8.22
N CYS A 172 -5.53 2.86 -8.91
CA CYS A 172 -4.96 2.31 -10.14
C CYS A 172 -3.47 2.01 -9.98
N ALA A 173 -3.06 0.78 -10.29
CA ALA A 173 -1.66 0.39 -10.40
C ALA A 173 -1.47 -0.50 -11.63
N ASP A 174 -0.43 -0.26 -12.41
CA ASP A 174 -0.14 -1.01 -13.64
C ASP A 174 -1.32 -1.08 -14.61
N ASN A 175 -2.10 0.01 -14.66
CA ASN A 175 -3.33 0.15 -15.43
C ASN A 175 -4.46 -0.83 -15.06
N VAL A 176 -4.41 -1.41 -13.86
CA VAL A 176 -5.43 -2.28 -13.27
C VAL A 176 -5.94 -1.65 -11.98
N CYS A 177 -7.24 -1.80 -11.71
CA CYS A 177 -7.80 -1.33 -10.46
C CYS A 177 -7.33 -2.21 -9.29
N VAL A 178 -6.80 -1.59 -8.25
CA VAL A 178 -6.26 -2.24 -7.05
C VAL A 178 -6.87 -1.64 -5.77
N PRO A 179 -6.85 -2.36 -4.64
CA PRO A 179 -7.23 -1.79 -3.35
C PRO A 179 -6.34 -0.59 -3.01
N CYS A 180 -6.87 0.42 -2.33
CA CYS A 180 -6.04 1.53 -1.89
C CYS A 180 -5.11 1.12 -0.74
N ASP A 181 -3.90 1.65 -0.73
CA ASP A 181 -2.90 1.54 0.33
C ASP A 181 -2.42 2.92 0.83
N GLU A 182 -2.76 3.99 0.13
CA GLU A 182 -2.45 5.38 0.47
C GLU A 182 -3.72 6.26 0.40
N HIS A 183 -3.78 7.34 1.20
CA HIS A 183 -4.97 8.19 1.23
C HIS A 183 -5.19 9.03 -0.03
N ASP A 184 -4.14 9.37 -0.77
CA ASP A 184 -4.21 10.18 -2.00
C ASP A 184 -4.89 9.43 -3.17
N GLN A 185 -4.93 8.10 -3.10
CA GLN A 185 -5.69 7.25 -4.01
C GLN A 185 -7.22 7.36 -3.82
N CYS A 186 -7.66 8.06 -2.76
CA CYS A 186 -9.06 8.33 -2.46
C CYS A 186 -9.31 9.84 -2.46
N PRO A 187 -9.27 10.54 -3.61
CA PRO A 187 -9.26 12.00 -3.68
C PRO A 187 -10.52 12.68 -3.10
N GLU A 188 -11.64 11.96 -3.04
CA GLU A 188 -12.87 12.47 -2.43
C GLU A 188 -12.97 12.16 -0.92
N SER A 189 -12.01 11.44 -0.34
CA SER A 189 -12.01 11.05 1.08
C SER A 189 -10.62 10.59 1.57
N ALA A 190 -10.52 9.40 2.18
CA ALA A 190 -9.28 8.78 2.61
C ALA A 190 -9.39 7.26 2.44
N CYS A 191 -8.27 6.57 2.30
CA CYS A 191 -8.25 5.11 2.27
C CYS A 191 -8.53 4.47 3.64
N GLU A 192 -9.43 3.49 3.68
CA GLU A 192 -9.60 2.52 4.76
C GLU A 192 -8.60 1.37 4.52
N ILE A 193 -7.33 1.62 4.79
CA ILE A 193 -6.16 0.81 4.38
C ILE A 193 -6.32 -0.68 4.70
N GLU A 194 -6.96 -1.01 5.84
CA GLU A 194 -7.22 -2.41 6.21
C GLU A 194 -8.04 -3.16 5.15
N LEU A 195 -9.01 -2.47 4.54
CA LEU A 195 -9.95 -3.03 3.57
C LEU A 195 -9.57 -2.68 2.13
N GLY A 196 -8.67 -1.72 1.95
CA GLY A 196 -8.31 -1.13 0.67
C GLY A 196 -9.49 -0.48 -0.08
N THR A 197 -10.45 0.05 0.67
CA THR A 197 -11.61 0.79 0.13
C THR A 197 -11.54 2.26 0.54
N CYS A 198 -12.16 3.17 -0.21
CA CYS A 198 -12.27 4.56 0.23
C CYS A 198 -13.34 4.76 1.32
N MET A 199 -13.11 5.74 2.18
CA MET A 199 -14.12 6.28 3.10
C MET A 199 -15.29 6.90 2.31
N PRO A 200 -16.48 7.11 2.91
CA PRO A 200 -17.60 7.69 2.20
C PRO A 200 -17.31 9.17 1.83
N PRO A 201 -17.45 9.56 0.55
CA PRO A 201 -17.13 10.92 0.10
C PRO A 201 -18.13 11.97 0.62
N ASP A 202 -19.32 11.56 1.08
CA ASP A 202 -20.30 12.44 1.72
C ASP A 202 -20.05 12.64 3.23
N ARG A 203 -18.94 12.10 3.75
CA ARG A 203 -18.57 12.07 5.17
C ARG A 203 -17.14 12.57 5.38
N VAL A 204 -16.84 13.69 4.73
CA VAL A 204 -15.56 14.40 4.84
C VAL A 204 -15.79 15.76 5.47
N TRP A 205 -14.97 16.12 6.45
CA TRP A 205 -14.98 17.44 7.06
C TRP A 205 -13.57 18.03 7.10
N PHE A 206 -13.47 19.29 6.71
CA PHE A 206 -12.26 20.07 6.80
C PHE A 206 -12.17 20.71 8.19
N VAL A 207 -10.98 20.67 8.78
CA VAL A 207 -10.66 21.30 10.05
C VAL A 207 -9.53 22.29 9.81
N ASP A 208 -9.80 23.56 10.10
CA ASP A 208 -8.92 24.69 9.85
C ASP A 208 -9.22 25.76 10.91
N GLY A 209 -8.37 25.79 11.95
CA GLY A 209 -8.59 26.62 13.12
C GLY A 209 -8.20 28.08 12.94
N ASP A 210 -7.43 28.41 11.90
CA ASP A 210 -6.98 29.78 11.62
C ASP A 210 -7.73 30.45 10.46
N GLU A 211 -8.53 29.70 9.69
CA GLU A 211 -9.49 30.25 8.73
C GLU A 211 -10.54 31.15 9.43
N PRO A 212 -10.66 32.44 9.04
CA PRO A 212 -11.55 33.39 9.71
C PRO A 212 -13.04 33.04 9.71
N ASN A 213 -13.46 32.14 8.82
CA ASN A 213 -14.84 31.72 8.66
C ASN A 213 -15.14 30.33 9.25
N CYS A 214 -14.16 29.70 9.95
CA CYS A 214 -14.38 28.41 10.57
C CYS A 214 -15.59 28.46 11.52
N ASP A 215 -16.35 27.36 11.59
CA ASP A 215 -17.53 27.24 12.44
C ASP A 215 -17.79 25.79 12.82
N ASP A 216 -17.60 25.43 14.10
CA ASP A 216 -17.87 24.08 14.61
C ASP A 216 -19.35 23.69 14.53
N ASP A 217 -20.28 24.65 14.47
CA ASP A 217 -21.70 24.42 14.23
C ASP A 217 -22.04 24.42 12.71
N GLY A 218 -21.06 24.74 11.86
CA GLY A 218 -21.18 24.89 10.41
C GLY A 218 -21.26 23.58 9.63
N SER A 219 -20.97 23.65 8.32
CA SER A 219 -20.99 22.50 7.41
C SER A 219 -19.74 21.64 7.48
N GLY A 220 -18.58 22.21 7.86
CA GLY A 220 -17.28 21.54 7.79
C GLY A 220 -16.82 21.29 6.35
N THR A 221 -17.32 22.08 5.40
CA THR A 221 -16.87 22.08 4.01
C THR A 221 -15.57 22.88 3.89
N GLU A 222 -14.84 22.73 2.79
CA GLU A 222 -13.65 23.57 2.50
C GLU A 222 -13.92 25.08 2.63
N ASP A 223 -15.06 25.58 2.15
CA ASP A 223 -15.44 27.00 2.26
C ASP A 223 -15.80 27.46 3.69
N THR A 224 -16.12 26.52 4.58
CA THR A 224 -16.58 26.78 5.96
C THR A 224 -16.14 25.60 6.82
N PRO A 225 -14.81 25.49 7.07
CA PRO A 225 -14.22 24.39 7.80
C PRO A 225 -14.66 24.45 9.26
N LEU A 226 -14.45 23.35 9.98
CA LEU A 226 -14.62 23.31 11.42
C LEU A 226 -13.40 23.96 12.06
N CYS A 227 -13.59 24.60 13.21
CA CYS A 227 -12.48 25.25 13.92
C CYS A 227 -11.64 24.26 14.73
N SER A 228 -12.22 23.10 15.10
CA SER A 228 -11.60 22.16 16.03
C SER A 228 -11.68 20.70 15.57
N LEU A 229 -10.68 19.92 15.96
CA LEU A 229 -10.65 18.46 15.75
C LEU A 229 -11.81 17.79 16.49
N LEU A 230 -12.16 18.26 17.69
CA LEU A 230 -13.32 17.81 18.44
C LEU A 230 -14.64 18.12 17.72
N GLY A 231 -14.76 19.28 17.07
CA GLY A 231 -15.87 19.62 16.20
C GLY A 231 -16.04 18.61 15.06
N GLY A 232 -14.92 18.27 14.39
CA GLY A 232 -14.85 17.24 13.35
C GLY A 232 -15.26 15.86 13.83
N LEU A 233 -14.62 15.36 14.88
CA LEU A 233 -14.94 14.05 15.46
C LEU A 233 -16.40 13.99 15.96
N GLY A 234 -16.98 15.13 16.36
CA GLY A 234 -18.39 15.25 16.73
C GLY A 234 -19.36 14.94 15.59
N ARG A 235 -18.92 15.05 14.32
CA ARG A 235 -19.73 14.73 13.12
C ARG A 235 -19.76 13.23 12.80
N ILE A 236 -18.82 12.46 13.34
CA ILE A 236 -18.72 11.01 13.15
C ILE A 236 -19.43 10.31 14.31
N GLY A 237 -20.62 9.79 14.05
CA GLY A 237 -21.42 9.04 15.02
C GLY A 237 -20.82 7.68 15.37
N ALA A 238 -21.40 7.02 16.38
CA ALA A 238 -21.02 5.66 16.72
C ALA A 238 -21.47 4.68 15.62
N ASN A 239 -20.58 3.75 15.22
CA ASN A 239 -20.78 2.83 14.08
C ASN A 239 -20.80 3.53 12.72
N GLU A 240 -20.25 4.74 12.64
CA GLU A 240 -20.08 5.47 11.39
C GLU A 240 -18.59 5.60 11.06
N LYS A 241 -18.31 5.80 9.77
CA LYS A 241 -17.00 6.13 9.25
C LYS A 241 -16.97 7.53 8.63
N GLY A 242 -15.80 8.15 8.61
CA GLY A 242 -15.60 9.47 8.00
C GLY A 242 -14.15 9.95 8.06
N THR A 243 -13.88 11.00 7.30
CA THR A 243 -12.56 11.60 7.13
C THR A 243 -12.55 13.01 7.69
N LEU A 244 -11.51 13.32 8.46
CA LEU A 244 -11.14 14.66 8.87
C LEU A 244 -9.92 15.08 8.06
N VAL A 245 -10.05 16.13 7.25
CA VAL A 245 -8.93 16.75 6.54
C VAL A 245 -8.43 17.90 7.41
N LEU A 246 -7.25 17.76 7.99
CA LEU A 246 -6.66 18.72 8.91
C LEU A 246 -5.75 19.66 8.13
N ARG A 247 -6.06 20.96 8.11
CA ARG A 247 -5.22 21.94 7.42
C ARG A 247 -4.14 22.47 8.32
N ASP A 248 -2.98 22.71 7.73
CA ASP A 248 -1.87 23.39 8.40
C ASP A 248 -2.30 24.80 8.85
N MET A 249 -1.86 25.18 10.05
CA MET A 249 -1.99 26.53 10.58
C MET A 249 -0.57 27.07 10.80
N PRO A 250 0.02 27.78 9.83
CA PRO A 250 1.43 28.13 9.88
C PRO A 250 1.85 28.82 11.19
N GLY A 251 2.73 28.15 11.95
CA GLY A 251 3.22 28.62 13.25
C GLY A 251 2.22 28.56 14.40
N GLN A 252 1.14 27.80 14.25
CA GLN A 252 0.15 27.49 15.28
C GLN A 252 0.04 25.98 15.47
N THR A 253 -0.58 25.58 16.58
CA THR A 253 -0.76 24.19 16.98
C THR A 253 -2.21 23.98 17.37
N TYR A 254 -2.82 22.88 16.93
CA TYR A 254 -4.09 22.43 17.47
C TYR A 254 -3.87 21.95 18.92
N GLU A 255 -4.38 22.67 19.92
CA GLU A 255 -4.21 22.30 21.34
C GLU A 255 -5.44 21.50 21.84
N GLU A 256 -5.59 20.25 21.39
CA GLU A 256 -6.78 19.45 21.64
C GLU A 256 -6.46 18.01 22.07
N SER A 257 -7.29 17.44 22.94
CA SER A 257 -7.21 16.02 23.29
C SER A 257 -8.37 15.28 22.65
N LEU A 258 -8.07 14.30 21.81
CA LEU A 258 -9.03 13.54 21.04
C LEU A 258 -9.10 12.10 21.53
N THR A 259 -10.32 11.61 21.81
CA THR A 259 -10.53 10.18 22.05
C THR A 259 -11.48 9.59 21.02
N VAL A 260 -10.97 8.71 20.17
CA VAL A 260 -11.78 7.97 19.21
C VAL A 260 -12.39 6.75 19.91
N GLN A 261 -13.66 6.89 20.25
CA GLN A 261 -14.42 5.89 21.01
C GLN A 261 -14.87 4.71 20.16
N SER A 262 -15.15 3.60 20.83
CA SER A 262 -15.44 2.32 20.19
C SER A 262 -16.53 2.36 19.13
N GLY A 263 -16.31 1.60 18.06
CA GLY A 263 -17.23 1.50 16.94
C GLY A 263 -17.16 2.68 15.97
N ARG A 264 -16.21 3.60 16.09
CA ARG A 264 -15.94 4.60 15.04
C ARG A 264 -14.81 4.12 14.14
N THR A 265 -14.87 4.51 12.87
CA THR A 265 -13.75 4.43 11.94
C THR A 265 -13.43 5.85 11.50
N VAL A 266 -12.23 6.34 11.79
CA VAL A 266 -11.86 7.73 11.53
C VAL A 266 -10.56 7.77 10.76
N ALA A 267 -10.55 8.47 9.63
CA ALA A 267 -9.32 8.91 8.98
C ALA A 267 -9.05 10.37 9.38
N ILE A 268 -7.82 10.69 9.75
CA ILE A 268 -7.33 12.06 9.99
C ILE A 268 -6.12 12.24 9.08
N VAL A 269 -6.27 13.09 8.06
CA VAL A 269 -5.26 13.29 7.01
C VAL A 269 -4.87 14.75 7.01
N GLY A 270 -3.58 15.04 7.14
CA GLY A 270 -3.08 16.40 6.99
C GLY A 270 -3.11 16.88 5.54
N GLU A 271 -3.41 18.16 5.35
CA GLU A 271 -3.37 18.85 4.07
C GLU A 271 -2.56 20.14 4.24
N GLY A 272 -1.51 20.31 3.42
CA GLY A 272 -0.66 21.49 3.50
C GLY A 272 0.68 21.32 2.81
N LEU A 273 1.47 22.40 2.79
CA LEU A 273 2.89 22.34 2.43
C LEU A 273 3.76 21.91 3.61
N GLU A 274 3.25 22.08 4.82
CA GLU A 274 3.85 21.65 6.08
C GLU A 274 2.84 20.74 6.79
N TYR A 275 3.35 19.94 7.73
CA TYR A 275 2.52 19.07 8.57
C TYR A 275 1.68 19.93 9.51
N PRO A 276 0.35 19.76 9.56
CA PRO A 276 -0.45 20.36 10.61
C PRO A 276 0.03 19.86 11.98
N VAL A 277 0.34 20.79 12.88
CA VAL A 277 0.90 20.48 14.19
C VAL A 277 -0.21 20.37 15.23
N TRP A 278 -0.16 19.31 16.03
CA TRP A 278 -1.16 18.96 17.04
C TRP A 278 -0.48 18.64 18.38
N SER A 279 -0.96 19.23 19.47
CA SER A 279 -0.55 18.90 20.84
C SER A 279 -1.74 18.47 21.70
N ASN A 280 -1.48 18.10 22.96
CA ASN A 280 -2.55 17.86 23.90
C ASN A 280 -3.34 19.14 24.23
N GLY A 281 -4.60 18.95 24.62
CA GLY A 281 -5.47 20.02 25.14
C GLY A 281 -5.61 19.92 26.65
N VAL A 282 -6.82 19.62 27.13
CA VAL A 282 -7.11 19.52 28.56
C VAL A 282 -6.68 18.19 29.20
N GLU A 283 -6.53 17.13 28.41
CA GLU A 283 -5.97 15.86 28.87
C GLU A 283 -4.46 15.83 28.62
N ASN A 284 -3.77 14.82 29.13
CA ASN A 284 -2.32 14.73 28.98
C ASN A 284 -1.88 14.13 27.63
N PHE A 285 -2.78 13.49 26.88
CA PHE A 285 -2.49 12.93 25.55
C PHE A 285 -3.05 13.83 24.43
N ALA A 286 -2.46 13.76 23.24
CA ALA A 286 -3.06 14.34 22.04
C ALA A 286 -4.15 13.40 21.49
N LEU A 287 -3.80 12.14 21.17
CA LEU A 287 -4.73 11.17 20.57
C LEU A 287 -4.83 9.88 21.38
N GLN A 288 -6.06 9.45 21.68
CA GLN A 288 -6.34 8.15 22.29
C GLN A 288 -7.35 7.35 21.46
N ILE A 289 -7.05 6.08 21.22
CA ILE A 289 -7.89 5.13 20.49
C ILE A 289 -8.44 4.10 21.47
N ASN A 290 -9.77 4.01 21.57
CA ASN A 290 -10.45 3.15 22.53
C ASN A 290 -11.54 2.29 21.88
N GLY A 291 -11.12 1.22 21.19
CA GLY A 291 -11.98 0.21 20.58
C GLY A 291 -12.49 0.63 19.20
N ALA A 292 -11.79 1.57 18.57
CA ALA A 292 -12.09 2.15 17.27
C ALA A 292 -11.06 1.74 16.22
N SER A 293 -11.31 2.10 14.96
CA SER A 293 -10.32 2.06 13.88
C SER A 293 -9.89 3.48 13.55
N LEU A 294 -8.59 3.74 13.54
CA LEU A 294 -7.99 5.02 13.20
C LEU A 294 -7.05 4.85 12.00
N TYR A 295 -7.10 5.80 11.08
CA TYR A 295 -6.10 6.00 10.05
C TYR A 295 -5.57 7.43 10.20
N LEU A 296 -4.26 7.58 10.39
CA LEU A 296 -3.60 8.86 10.66
C LEU A 296 -2.50 9.07 9.64
N SER A 297 -2.50 10.19 8.94
CA SER A 297 -1.43 10.50 8.00
C SER A 297 -1.16 11.98 7.85
N ASP A 298 0.07 12.31 7.47
CA ASP A 298 0.50 13.65 7.09
C ASP A 298 0.29 14.69 8.21
N VAL A 299 0.40 14.27 9.48
CA VAL A 299 0.30 15.16 10.64
C VAL A 299 1.52 15.09 11.56
N GLU A 300 1.76 16.17 12.30
CA GLU A 300 2.75 16.23 13.37
C GLU A 300 2.06 16.31 14.72
N ILE A 301 2.41 15.41 15.64
CA ILE A 301 1.95 15.40 17.03
C ILE A 301 3.15 15.64 17.94
N GLU A 302 3.15 16.78 18.64
CA GLU A 302 4.23 17.15 19.54
C GLU A 302 3.77 17.76 20.87
N SER A 303 4.70 17.83 21.83
CA SER A 303 4.53 18.51 23.11
C SER A 303 3.37 18.02 23.98
N ALA A 304 2.84 16.80 23.78
CA ALA A 304 1.90 16.20 24.70
C ALA A 304 2.54 15.95 26.09
N ASP A 305 1.77 16.10 27.17
CA ASP A 305 2.24 15.86 28.54
C ASP A 305 2.40 14.35 28.86
N ALA A 306 1.78 13.47 28.07
CA ALA A 306 1.90 12.01 28.08
C ALA A 306 2.39 11.54 26.70
N TYR A 307 1.87 10.41 26.19
CA TYR A 307 2.19 9.97 24.83
C TYR A 307 1.48 10.86 23.80
N GLY A 308 2.10 11.00 22.62
CA GLY A 308 1.43 11.62 21.47
C GLY A 308 0.19 10.81 21.06
N VAL A 309 0.38 9.49 20.90
CA VAL A 309 -0.70 8.54 20.56
C VAL A 309 -0.79 7.40 21.57
N GLU A 310 -2.00 7.13 22.06
CA GLU A 310 -2.33 6.02 22.95
C GLU A 310 -3.35 5.06 22.32
N LEU A 311 -2.93 3.83 22.01
CA LEU A 311 -3.82 2.75 21.60
C LEU A 311 -4.20 1.90 22.81
N LEU A 312 -5.38 2.12 23.40
CA LEU A 312 -5.86 1.30 24.51
C LEU A 312 -6.42 -0.05 24.02
N GLN A 313 -7.17 -0.01 22.93
CA GLN A 313 -7.79 -1.14 22.25
C GLN A 313 -8.24 -0.67 20.87
N GLY A 314 -8.45 -1.58 19.92
CA GLY A 314 -8.90 -1.26 18.56
C GLY A 314 -7.79 -1.41 17.55
N LYS A 315 -7.76 -0.54 16.54
CA LYS A 315 -6.78 -0.59 15.46
C LYS A 315 -6.32 0.82 15.08
N ALA A 316 -5.05 0.98 14.76
CA ALA A 316 -4.50 2.25 14.26
C ALA A 316 -3.49 1.99 13.14
N TRP A 317 -3.64 2.71 12.03
CA TRP A 317 -2.66 2.83 10.96
C TRP A 317 -2.13 4.25 10.97
N ILE A 318 -0.82 4.39 11.05
CA ILE A 318 -0.11 5.67 11.11
C ILE A 318 0.88 5.68 9.95
N GLN A 319 0.67 6.54 8.97
CA GLN A 319 1.48 6.64 7.76
C GLN A 319 2.02 8.05 7.60
N ARG A 320 3.31 8.23 7.33
CA ARG A 320 3.90 9.57 7.12
C ARG A 320 3.50 10.56 8.22
N ALA A 321 3.64 10.17 9.48
CA ALA A 321 3.35 11.06 10.61
C ALA A 321 4.61 11.35 11.41
N LYS A 322 4.62 12.51 12.06
CA LYS A 322 5.70 12.91 12.99
C LYS A 322 5.14 12.91 14.40
N ILE A 323 5.39 11.88 15.19
CA ILE A 323 4.92 11.79 16.58
C ILE A 323 6.12 11.97 17.50
N VAL A 324 6.48 13.22 17.73
CA VAL A 324 7.79 13.60 18.25
C VAL A 324 7.73 14.50 19.47
N ASN A 325 8.76 14.47 20.32
CA ASN A 325 8.95 15.35 21.48
C ASN A 325 7.75 15.43 22.46
N ASN A 326 7.03 14.33 22.61
CA ASN A 326 5.95 14.16 23.59
C ASN A 326 6.53 13.64 24.91
N THR A 327 6.16 14.26 26.04
CA THR A 327 6.77 14.03 27.37
C THR A 327 6.73 12.56 27.82
N GLY A 328 5.69 11.82 27.45
CA GLY A 328 5.54 10.39 27.75
C GLY A 328 6.15 9.45 26.71
N GLY A 329 6.50 9.95 25.52
CA GLY A 329 6.97 9.17 24.37
C GLY A 329 6.10 9.39 23.14
N GLY A 330 6.51 8.84 22.01
CA GLY A 330 5.72 8.96 20.78
C GLY A 330 4.41 8.19 20.89
N VAL A 331 4.51 6.87 21.07
CA VAL A 331 3.35 5.96 21.02
C VAL A 331 3.34 4.98 22.19
N ALA A 332 2.18 4.78 22.81
CA ALA A 332 1.92 3.68 23.72
C ALA A 332 0.76 2.81 23.22
N ALA A 333 0.95 1.49 23.20
CA ALA A 333 -0.06 0.52 22.77
C ALA A 333 -0.30 -0.54 23.84
N ALA A 334 -1.52 -0.62 24.36
CA ALA A 334 -1.90 -1.57 25.40
C ALA A 334 -2.54 -2.85 24.83
N ALA A 335 -3.34 -2.75 23.78
CA ALA A 335 -3.97 -3.88 23.10
C ALA A 335 -4.47 -3.47 21.71
N GLY A 336 -4.69 -4.44 20.82
CA GLY A 336 -5.23 -4.21 19.47
C GLY A 336 -4.17 -4.36 18.39
N THR A 337 -4.37 -3.69 17.25
CA THR A 337 -3.44 -3.70 16.11
C THR A 337 -2.88 -2.31 15.91
N LEU A 338 -1.56 -2.20 15.77
CA LEU A 338 -0.88 -0.95 15.49
C LEU A 338 0.03 -1.14 14.28
N VAL A 339 -0.23 -0.40 13.20
CA VAL A 339 0.65 -0.33 12.03
C VAL A 339 1.22 1.08 11.97
N ILE A 340 2.54 1.18 11.94
CA ILE A 340 3.28 2.44 11.79
C ILE A 340 4.20 2.31 10.60
N GLU A 341 4.09 3.26 9.68
CA GLU A 341 4.75 3.23 8.39
C GLU A 341 5.26 4.61 7.99
N ASN A 342 6.46 4.70 7.42
CA ASN A 342 7.06 5.96 6.95
C ASN A 342 7.00 7.10 7.96
N SER A 343 7.11 6.81 9.25
CA SER A 343 6.85 7.80 10.30
C SER A 343 8.10 8.11 11.12
N PHE A 344 8.14 9.32 11.66
CA PHE A 344 9.11 9.74 12.67
C PHE A 344 8.49 9.61 14.05
N ILE A 345 9.12 8.82 14.93
CA ILE A 345 8.58 8.57 16.26
C ILE A 345 9.66 8.80 17.33
N GLY A 346 9.35 9.56 18.37
CA GLY A 346 10.21 9.69 19.55
C GLY A 346 10.76 11.09 19.76
N GLY A 347 12.06 11.26 20.01
CA GLY A 347 12.65 12.58 20.27
C GLY A 347 13.83 12.55 21.22
N SER A 348 14.26 13.73 21.66
CA SER A 348 15.46 13.89 22.50
C SER A 348 15.19 13.86 24.01
N LEU A 349 13.98 13.51 24.41
CA LEU A 349 13.52 13.55 25.80
C LEU A 349 14.21 12.49 26.67
N SER A 350 14.63 12.90 27.86
CA SER A 350 15.37 11.99 28.75
C SER A 350 14.46 10.98 29.43
N ASP A 351 14.94 9.74 29.55
CA ASP A 351 14.28 8.66 30.30
C ASP A 351 12.89 8.25 29.77
N VAL A 352 12.64 8.46 28.48
CA VAL A 352 11.37 8.19 27.80
C VAL A 352 11.58 7.23 26.63
N ASN A 353 10.76 6.17 26.55
CA ASN A 353 10.75 5.29 25.39
C ASN A 353 10.03 5.98 24.23
N ALA A 354 10.49 5.78 23.00
CA ALA A 354 9.80 6.34 21.84
C ALA A 354 8.52 5.57 21.52
N ILE A 355 8.58 4.24 21.54
CA ILE A 355 7.43 3.34 21.41
C ILE A 355 7.38 2.37 22.59
N GLU A 356 6.22 2.28 23.24
CA GLU A 356 5.91 1.26 24.24
C GLU A 356 4.79 0.32 23.78
N ASN A 357 5.12 -0.95 23.50
CA ASN A 357 4.14 -1.98 23.20
C ASN A 357 3.90 -2.92 24.41
N ASN A 358 2.77 -2.73 25.07
CA ASN A 358 2.38 -3.45 26.28
C ASN A 358 1.28 -4.51 26.03
N GLY A 359 0.99 -4.86 24.77
CA GLY A 359 0.03 -5.91 24.46
C GLY A 359 -0.67 -5.83 23.09
N ALA A 360 -0.24 -4.94 22.19
CA ALA A 360 -0.76 -4.86 20.83
C ALA A 360 0.05 -5.74 19.85
N ASP A 361 -0.56 -6.05 18.71
CA ASP A 361 0.12 -6.56 17.53
C ASP A 361 0.68 -5.38 16.74
N LEU A 362 1.98 -5.11 16.92
CA LEU A 362 2.69 -3.99 16.31
C LEU A 362 3.41 -4.44 15.02
N LEU A 363 3.12 -3.74 13.93
CA LEU A 363 3.90 -3.76 12.69
C LEU A 363 4.51 -2.37 12.47
N LEU A 364 5.84 -2.32 12.35
CA LEU A 364 6.60 -1.10 12.07
C LEU A 364 7.38 -1.29 10.76
N SER A 365 7.07 -0.50 9.74
CA SER A 365 7.72 -0.52 8.42
C SER A 365 8.33 0.84 8.11
N TYR A 366 9.54 0.85 7.52
CA TYR A 366 10.20 2.05 7.00
C TYR A 366 10.04 3.28 7.89
N SER A 367 10.24 3.13 9.19
CA SER A 367 10.04 4.24 10.14
C SER A 367 11.34 4.57 10.85
N THR A 368 11.50 5.84 11.24
CA THR A 368 12.66 6.31 12.00
C THR A 368 12.23 6.56 13.44
N VAL A 369 12.78 5.76 14.36
CA VAL A 369 12.41 5.78 15.78
C VAL A 369 13.63 6.13 16.62
N VAL A 370 13.54 7.25 17.34
CA VAL A 370 14.66 7.81 18.11
C VAL A 370 14.27 7.95 19.57
N ALA A 371 14.98 7.31 20.47
CA ALA A 371 14.88 7.56 21.91
C ALA A 371 15.90 8.57 22.39
N GLY A 372 15.53 9.35 23.42
CA GLY A 372 16.39 10.40 23.96
C GLY A 372 17.43 9.88 24.95
N ALA A 373 18.14 10.82 25.59
CA ALA A 373 19.27 10.49 26.45
C ALA A 373 18.86 9.80 27.76
N ALA A 374 19.71 8.95 28.31
CA ALA A 374 19.52 8.44 29.67
C ALA A 374 19.88 9.51 30.72
N GLY A 375 18.93 9.83 31.59
CA GLY A 375 19.14 10.48 32.88
C GLY A 375 19.34 9.45 33.99
N PHE A 376 18.23 8.87 34.47
CA PHE A 376 18.19 7.78 35.46
C PHE A 376 17.52 6.50 34.95
N GLY A 377 16.77 6.60 33.86
CA GLY A 377 16.09 5.51 33.18
C GLY A 377 16.97 4.83 32.13
N MET A 378 16.34 3.93 31.37
CA MET A 378 16.94 3.20 30.25
C MET A 378 15.99 3.35 29.05
N PRO A 379 15.95 4.53 28.40
CA PRO A 379 15.04 4.79 27.30
C PRO A 379 15.44 3.98 26.06
N ALA A 380 14.46 3.33 25.43
CA ALA A 380 14.63 2.56 24.21
C ALA A 380 13.78 3.17 23.08
N ALA A 381 14.27 3.05 21.84
CA ALA A 381 13.45 3.36 20.66
C ALA A 381 12.20 2.49 20.66
N LEU A 382 12.37 1.21 21.01
CA LEU A 382 11.30 0.24 21.10
C LEU A 382 11.38 -0.55 22.41
N ALA A 383 10.37 -0.42 23.26
CA ALA A 383 10.20 -1.23 24.46
C ALA A 383 8.93 -2.08 24.36
N CYS A 384 9.01 -3.37 24.73
CA CYS A 384 7.82 -4.21 24.78
C CYS A 384 7.75 -5.08 26.03
N THR A 385 6.52 -5.33 26.49
CA THR A 385 6.26 -6.25 27.61
C THR A 385 5.32 -7.41 27.25
N ASP A 386 4.44 -7.24 26.26
CA ASP A 386 3.51 -8.26 25.76
C ASP A 386 3.12 -7.94 24.30
N GLY A 387 2.29 -8.78 23.68
CA GLY A 387 1.85 -8.63 22.29
C GLY A 387 2.86 -9.19 21.28
N THR A 388 2.61 -8.94 20.00
CA THR A 388 3.56 -9.26 18.93
C THR A 388 4.21 -7.99 18.40
N THR A 389 5.45 -8.08 17.93
CA THR A 389 6.18 -6.93 17.40
C THR A 389 7.03 -7.37 16.22
N THR A 390 6.72 -6.82 15.05
CA THR A 390 7.46 -7.02 13.81
C THR A 390 7.95 -5.67 13.32
N VAL A 391 9.24 -5.57 13.07
CA VAL A 391 9.88 -4.36 12.54
C VAL A 391 10.60 -4.72 11.25
N ARG A 392 10.45 -3.89 10.23
CA ARG A 392 11.10 -4.08 8.94
C ARG A 392 11.52 -2.75 8.32
N GLY A 393 12.67 -2.74 7.63
CA GLY A 393 13.06 -1.56 6.84
C GLY A 393 13.29 -0.30 7.67
N SER A 394 13.43 -0.39 8.99
CA SER A 394 13.31 0.77 9.89
C SER A 394 14.64 1.18 10.52
N VAL A 395 14.74 2.39 11.05
CA VAL A 395 15.87 2.87 11.85
C VAL A 395 15.43 2.92 13.31
N LEU A 396 16.10 2.19 14.19
CA LEU A 396 15.90 2.27 15.63
C LEU A 396 17.21 2.73 16.28
N VAL A 397 17.20 3.87 16.95
CA VAL A 397 18.39 4.43 17.63
C VAL A 397 18.02 5.10 18.96
N SER A 398 18.98 5.21 19.85
CA SER A 398 18.87 5.84 21.16
C SER A 398 20.07 6.75 21.43
N VAL A 399 19.81 7.98 21.87
CA VAL A 399 20.89 8.86 22.36
C VAL A 399 21.54 8.29 23.63
N ALA A 400 20.86 7.36 24.32
CA ALA A 400 21.38 6.70 25.51
C ALA A 400 22.40 5.60 25.18
N MET A 401 23.25 5.24 26.16
CA MET A 401 24.23 4.15 26.01
C MET A 401 23.62 2.74 26.19
N ASN A 402 22.32 2.64 26.40
CA ASN A 402 21.63 1.35 26.56
C ASN A 402 21.07 0.89 25.22
N ASP A 403 20.80 -0.40 25.13
CA ASP A 403 20.17 -0.99 23.95
C ASP A 403 18.91 -0.21 23.58
N GLU A 404 18.84 0.16 22.30
CA GLU A 404 17.77 0.87 21.62
C GLU A 404 16.52 0.01 21.46
N VAL A 405 16.64 -1.32 21.59
CA VAL A 405 15.54 -2.27 21.59
C VAL A 405 15.45 -3.02 22.92
N ALA A 406 14.47 -2.67 23.73
CA ALA A 406 14.08 -3.37 24.95
C ALA A 406 12.88 -4.31 24.69
N CYS A 407 12.99 -5.18 23.68
CA CYS A 407 11.90 -6.03 23.19
C CYS A 407 12.41 -7.42 22.77
N GLN A 408 12.61 -8.33 23.73
CA GLN A 408 13.25 -9.63 23.48
C GLN A 408 12.49 -10.54 22.48
N GLY A 409 11.18 -10.35 22.34
CA GLY A 409 10.33 -11.13 21.43
C GLY A 409 10.12 -10.51 20.05
N ALA A 410 10.73 -9.35 19.76
CA ALA A 410 10.56 -8.70 18.46
C ALA A 410 11.19 -9.51 17.32
N MET A 411 10.53 -9.50 16.18
CA MET A 411 11.11 -9.91 14.90
C MET A 411 11.54 -8.66 14.15
N ILE A 412 12.84 -8.48 13.95
CA ILE A 412 13.40 -7.29 13.30
C ILE A 412 14.22 -7.73 12.10
N SER A 413 13.93 -7.21 10.91
CA SER A 413 14.64 -7.52 9.67
C SER A 413 14.88 -6.29 8.80
N GLY A 414 15.93 -6.31 7.98
CA GLY A 414 16.25 -5.24 7.03
C GLY A 414 16.28 -3.84 7.66
N SER A 415 16.67 -3.74 8.93
CA SER A 415 16.59 -2.51 9.72
C SER A 415 17.99 -2.05 10.14
N VAL A 416 18.11 -0.78 10.50
CA VAL A 416 19.32 -0.21 11.13
C VAL A 416 19.14 -0.16 12.63
N LEU A 417 20.14 -0.69 13.32
CA LEU A 417 20.25 -0.77 14.77
C LEU A 417 21.61 -0.20 15.19
N GLU A 418 21.76 0.21 16.44
CA GLU A 418 23.07 0.61 16.98
C GLU A 418 24.00 -0.60 17.15
N ASN A 419 23.40 -1.74 17.48
CA ASN A 419 24.07 -3.00 17.66
C ASN A 419 23.16 -4.17 17.26
N ASP A 420 23.51 -4.86 16.18
CA ASP A 420 22.75 -5.99 15.64
C ASP A 420 22.96 -7.31 16.41
N ALA A 421 23.81 -7.35 17.44
CA ALA A 421 24.10 -8.60 18.17
C ALA A 421 22.85 -9.26 18.78
N GLY A 422 21.84 -8.46 19.15
CA GLY A 422 20.54 -8.94 19.64
C GLY A 422 19.60 -9.42 18.54
N PHE A 423 19.79 -8.93 17.30
CA PHE A 423 18.92 -9.12 16.15
C PHE A 423 19.77 -9.34 14.88
N PRO A 424 20.43 -10.50 14.75
CA PRO A 424 21.36 -10.74 13.64
C PRO A 424 20.65 -10.71 12.28
N GLY A 425 21.33 -10.17 11.27
CA GLY A 425 20.77 -9.99 9.92
C GLY A 425 20.25 -8.57 9.65
N ASN A 426 20.41 -7.67 10.63
CA ASN A 426 20.20 -6.23 10.48
C ASN A 426 21.54 -5.50 10.32
N THR A 427 21.48 -4.21 9.99
CA THR A 427 22.68 -3.38 9.81
C THR A 427 23.00 -2.67 11.13
N GLY A 428 24.08 -3.07 11.79
CA GLY A 428 24.59 -2.41 12.99
C GLY A 428 25.45 -1.19 12.64
N LEU A 429 25.00 0.02 12.98
CA LEU A 429 25.69 1.29 12.73
C LEU A 429 25.80 2.10 14.03
N GLN A 430 26.99 2.60 14.34
CA GLN A 430 27.16 3.46 15.52
C GLN A 430 26.40 4.77 15.32
N PHE A 431 25.39 5.01 16.16
CA PHE A 431 24.57 6.21 16.09
C PHE A 431 25.38 7.49 16.35
N GLU A 432 25.16 8.50 15.50
CA GLU A 432 25.67 9.86 15.66
C GLU A 432 24.52 10.86 15.46
N MET A 433 24.46 11.90 16.29
CA MET A 433 23.34 12.86 16.27
C MET A 433 23.28 13.70 14.99
N ASP A 434 24.37 13.78 14.23
CA ASP A 434 24.45 14.53 12.97
C ASP A 434 23.86 13.75 11.77
N TRP A 435 23.39 12.53 11.99
CA TRP A 435 22.60 11.82 10.98
C TRP A 435 21.35 12.61 10.60
N PHE A 436 20.77 13.34 11.55
CA PHE A 436 19.47 14.00 11.37
C PHE A 436 19.59 15.52 11.29
N VAL A 437 18.70 16.15 10.52
CA VAL A 437 18.63 17.60 10.33
C VAL A 437 18.48 18.35 11.67
N ASP A 438 17.54 17.95 12.52
CA ASP A 438 17.37 18.53 13.87
C ASP A 438 16.74 17.54 14.85
N LEU A 439 17.54 16.59 15.34
CA LEU A 439 17.11 15.60 16.32
C LEU A 439 16.45 16.20 17.57
N LEU A 440 16.88 17.39 18.00
CA LEU A 440 16.31 18.02 19.20
C LEU A 440 14.88 18.52 18.97
N LYS A 441 14.54 18.87 17.73
CA LYS A 441 13.18 19.22 17.33
C LYS A 441 12.35 18.04 16.82
N GLY A 442 12.91 16.83 16.81
CA GLY A 442 12.20 15.66 16.29
C GLY A 442 12.22 15.57 14.77
N ASP A 443 13.07 16.37 14.12
CA ASP A 443 13.29 16.31 12.69
C ASP A 443 14.33 15.22 12.40
N PHE A 444 13.85 14.07 11.92
CA PHE A 444 14.65 12.89 11.64
C PHE A 444 14.91 12.66 10.14
N HIS A 445 14.76 13.69 9.30
CA HIS A 445 15.28 13.59 7.93
C HIS A 445 16.79 13.44 7.98
N LEU A 446 17.34 12.65 7.07
CA LEU A 446 18.76 12.32 7.01
C LEU A 446 19.53 13.48 6.37
N ASP A 447 20.46 14.07 7.12
CA ASP A 447 21.43 15.08 6.63
C ASP A 447 22.77 14.39 6.31
N VAL A 448 23.38 13.78 7.32
CA VAL A 448 24.63 13.02 7.17
C VAL A 448 24.33 11.52 7.30
N ALA A 449 23.65 10.98 6.29
CA ALA A 449 23.32 9.56 6.22
C ALA A 449 24.57 8.68 6.41
N PRO A 450 24.58 7.73 7.36
CA PRO A 450 25.74 6.87 7.60
C PRO A 450 25.94 5.86 6.47
N ASP A 451 27.20 5.60 6.10
CA ASP A 451 27.54 4.60 5.09
C ASP A 451 26.88 3.24 5.40
N GLY A 452 26.06 2.73 4.48
CA GLY A 452 25.39 1.44 4.56
C GLY A 452 23.89 1.51 4.86
N ILE A 453 23.34 2.66 5.25
CA ILE A 453 21.90 2.82 5.45
C ILE A 453 21.12 2.62 4.15
N GLU A 454 21.70 3.00 3.01
CA GLU A 454 21.11 2.94 1.67
C GLU A 454 20.92 1.51 1.13
N ASN A 455 21.48 0.51 1.81
CA ASN A 455 21.34 -0.91 1.47
C ASN A 455 20.81 -1.74 2.65
N ALA A 456 20.34 -1.09 3.72
CA ALA A 456 19.95 -1.78 4.94
C ALA A 456 18.58 -2.45 4.82
N ALA A 457 17.67 -1.88 4.05
CA ALA A 457 16.36 -2.45 3.75
C ALA A 457 16.39 -3.23 2.42
N VAL A 458 15.42 -4.13 2.26
CA VAL A 458 15.13 -4.80 0.99
C VAL A 458 13.65 -4.60 0.72
N TRP A 459 13.34 -4.01 -0.43
CA TRP A 459 11.98 -3.72 -0.83
C TRP A 459 11.22 -5.01 -1.13
N ALA A 460 9.97 -5.05 -0.69
CA ALA A 460 9.02 -6.12 -0.94
C ALA A 460 7.65 -5.55 -1.34
N SER A 461 6.85 -6.34 -2.04
CA SER A 461 5.47 -5.98 -2.37
C SER A 461 4.66 -5.64 -1.10
N GLY A 462 3.97 -4.50 -1.14
CA GLY A 462 3.25 -3.93 0.01
C GLY A 462 4.09 -2.97 0.86
N ASP A 463 5.34 -2.72 0.48
CA ASP A 463 6.14 -1.64 1.07
C ASP A 463 5.67 -0.27 0.58
N PRO A 464 5.92 0.79 1.36
CA PRO A 464 5.65 2.14 0.92
C PRO A 464 6.38 2.46 -0.38
N ARG A 465 5.65 3.07 -1.31
CA ARG A 465 6.20 3.52 -2.59
C ARG A 465 6.81 4.91 -2.51
N ARG A 466 6.49 5.66 -1.46
CA ARG A 466 7.05 6.97 -1.17
C ARG A 466 7.69 6.97 0.21
N ASP A 467 8.50 7.96 0.53
CA ASP A 467 9.03 8.15 1.88
C ASP A 467 8.14 9.10 2.70
N ILE A 468 8.68 9.70 3.75
CA ILE A 468 7.92 10.61 4.61
C ILE A 468 7.55 11.91 3.89
N ASP A 469 8.41 12.43 3.02
CA ASP A 469 8.23 13.70 2.32
C ASP A 469 7.46 13.55 0.99
N GLY A 470 7.23 12.29 0.57
CA GLY A 470 6.45 11.94 -0.61
C GLY A 470 7.32 11.56 -1.81
N GLU A 471 8.64 11.48 -1.63
CA GLU A 471 9.60 11.12 -2.65
C GLU A 471 9.49 9.65 -2.99
N PRO A 472 9.54 9.28 -4.29
CA PRO A 472 9.48 7.89 -4.70
C PRO A 472 10.62 7.06 -4.09
N ARG A 473 10.26 5.89 -3.56
CA ARG A 473 11.20 4.82 -3.21
C ARG A 473 11.43 3.92 -4.43
N GLN A 474 12.47 3.10 -4.36
CA GLN A 474 12.58 1.94 -5.25
C GLN A 474 11.38 1.02 -4.97
N ASP A 475 10.76 0.50 -6.01
CA ASP A 475 9.52 -0.30 -5.95
C ASP A 475 9.67 -1.68 -6.61
N GLN A 476 10.91 -2.17 -6.72
CA GLN A 476 11.22 -3.46 -7.32
C GLN A 476 11.53 -4.51 -6.26
N GLU A 477 10.81 -5.64 -6.33
CA GLU A 477 10.95 -6.79 -5.42
C GLU A 477 12.42 -7.23 -5.27
N GLY A 478 12.89 -7.25 -4.03
CA GLY A 478 14.23 -7.70 -3.67
C GLY A 478 15.35 -6.67 -3.87
N GLU A 479 15.05 -5.45 -4.33
CA GLU A 479 16.05 -4.40 -4.43
C GLU A 479 16.41 -3.82 -3.07
N ALA A 480 17.69 -3.49 -2.89
CA ALA A 480 18.20 -2.92 -1.64
C ALA A 480 17.87 -1.43 -1.58
N GLY A 481 17.41 -0.96 -0.43
CA GLY A 481 17.00 0.44 -0.24
C GLY A 481 17.35 1.00 1.13
N TYR A 482 17.01 2.28 1.29
CA TYR A 482 17.16 3.00 2.54
C TYR A 482 16.22 2.45 3.60
N ALA A 483 16.79 2.11 4.76
CA ALA A 483 16.00 1.91 5.96
C ALA A 483 15.61 3.26 6.59
N GLY A 484 14.46 3.29 7.26
CA GLY A 484 13.90 4.47 7.89
C GLY A 484 12.85 5.17 7.03
N ALA A 485 12.25 6.21 7.61
CA ALA A 485 11.15 6.95 6.99
C ALA A 485 11.57 7.90 5.88
N ASP A 486 12.84 8.27 5.82
CA ASP A 486 13.36 9.28 4.91
C ASP A 486 14.35 8.68 3.90
N VAL A 487 14.33 9.19 2.66
CA VAL A 487 15.36 8.96 1.65
C VAL A 487 16.05 10.30 1.37
N PRO A 488 17.37 10.42 1.62
CA PRO A 488 18.05 11.70 1.47
C PRO A 488 18.03 12.19 0.02
N LEU A 489 17.75 13.49 -0.16
CA LEU A 489 17.64 14.19 -1.45
C LEU A 489 18.95 14.35 -2.23
#